data_AF-A0A925UN94-F1
#
_entry.id   AF-A0A925UN94-F1
#
_cell.length_a   1.000
_cell.length_b   1.000
_cell.length_c   1.000
_cell.angle_alpha   90.00
_cell.angle_beta   90.00
_cell.angle_gamma   90.00
#
_symmetry.space_group_name_H-M   'P 1'
#
loop_
_entity.id
_entity.type
_entity.pdbx_description
1 polymer ?
#
loop_
_entity_poly.entity_id
_entity_poly.type
_entity_poly.pdbx_seq_one_letter_code
_entity_poly.pdbx_strand_id
1 'polypeptide(L)'
;VKQLETLKSADYVLVIFPLYTDSMPGITKDFFEYMERNKGVLSGKPISFIIHSGFPEACQSRNVMKYTEYFSKLLGMKYMGSIIMGGSEALSAAPESMFRKKIEAFKSIGRSIYEYKEFEAADKIIISKPETLPSIQIFVLKHLNVSNLFWNSTLKKNNAFKKRFDKPYL
;
A
#
# COMPACT_ATOMS: atom_id res chain seq x y z
N VAL A 1 10.68 23.43 -2.77
CA VAL A 1 12.14 23.51 -2.51
C VAL A 1 12.64 22.31 -1.69
N LYS A 2 12.23 22.10 -0.43
CA LYS A 2 12.73 20.99 0.42
C LYS A 2 12.55 19.59 -0.19
N GLN A 3 11.36 19.25 -0.72
CA GLN A 3 11.10 17.92 -1.31
C GLN A 3 11.98 17.62 -2.53
N LEU A 4 12.25 18.62 -3.37
CA LEU A 4 13.10 18.45 -4.55
C LEU A 4 14.56 18.25 -4.15
N GLU A 5 15.06 19.01 -3.18
CA GLU A 5 16.41 18.80 -2.67
C GLU A 5 16.55 17.41 -2.04
N THR A 6 15.54 16.94 -1.30
CA THR A 6 15.50 15.55 -0.79
C THR A 6 15.53 14.52 -1.91
N LEU A 7 14.75 14.71 -2.99
CA LEU A 7 14.77 13.79 -4.13
C LEU A 7 16.10 13.82 -4.89
N LYS A 8 16.71 15.00 -5.04
CA LYS A 8 18.01 15.19 -5.70
C LYS A 8 19.13 14.51 -4.93
N SER A 9 19.16 14.65 -3.61
CA SER A 9 20.20 14.06 -2.76
C SER A 9 20.00 12.56 -2.48
N ALA A 10 18.83 12.00 -2.82
CA ALA A 10 18.55 10.60 -2.55
C ALA A 10 19.26 9.66 -3.55
N ASP A 11 19.92 8.64 -3.02
CA ASP A 11 20.47 7.53 -3.81
C ASP A 11 19.39 6.51 -4.24
N TYR A 12 18.26 6.53 -3.54
CA TYR A 12 17.14 5.62 -3.76
C TYR A 12 15.84 6.27 -3.30
N VAL A 13 14.77 6.12 -4.10
CA VAL A 13 13.45 6.64 -3.76
C VAL A 13 12.51 5.47 -3.46
N LEU A 14 11.98 5.41 -2.24
CA LEU A 14 10.91 4.50 -1.87
C LEU A 14 9.64 5.29 -1.59
N VAL A 15 8.60 5.07 -2.38
CA VAL A 15 7.29 5.72 -2.19
C VAL A 15 6.30 4.72 -1.60
N ILE A 16 5.69 5.07 -0.47
CA ILE A 16 4.69 4.23 0.20
C ILE A 16 3.38 5.00 0.24
N PHE A 17 2.29 4.42 -0.28
CA PHE A 17 0.99 5.08 -0.28
C PHE A 17 -0.20 4.10 -0.22
N PRO A 18 -1.34 4.53 0.33
CA PRO A 18 -2.55 3.69 0.38
C PRO A 18 -3.28 3.67 -0.96
N LEU A 19 -4.06 2.63 -1.22
CA LEU A 19 -5.02 2.57 -2.32
C LEU A 19 -6.35 3.21 -1.90
N TYR A 20 -6.77 4.26 -2.60
CA TYR A 20 -8.11 4.87 -2.51
C TYR A 20 -8.78 4.82 -3.88
N THR A 21 -10.01 4.27 -3.94
CA THR A 21 -10.80 4.17 -5.18
C THR A 21 -9.98 3.64 -6.37
N ASP A 22 -9.37 2.46 -6.20
CA ASP A 22 -8.50 1.78 -7.19
C ASP A 22 -7.30 2.59 -7.70
N SER A 23 -6.92 3.67 -6.98
CA SER A 23 -5.84 4.58 -7.35
C SER A 23 -5.10 5.12 -6.12
N MET A 24 -4.16 6.04 -6.35
CA MET A 24 -3.46 6.77 -5.28
C MET A 24 -4.31 7.94 -4.76
N PRO A 25 -4.09 8.42 -3.53
CA PRO A 25 -4.74 9.62 -3.02
C PRO A 25 -4.38 10.87 -3.84
N GLY A 26 -5.26 11.87 -3.86
CA GLY A 26 -5.02 13.12 -4.58
C GLY A 26 -3.68 13.78 -4.22
N ILE A 27 -3.34 13.82 -2.93
CA ILE A 27 -2.05 14.38 -2.47
C ILE A 27 -0.83 13.60 -3.00
N THR A 28 -0.95 12.28 -3.18
CA THR A 28 0.12 11.46 -3.79
C THR A 28 0.23 11.75 -5.29
N LYS A 29 -0.92 11.93 -5.97
CA LYS A 29 -0.94 12.32 -7.38
C LYS A 29 -0.33 13.70 -7.60
N ASP A 30 -0.63 14.69 -6.75
CA ASP A 30 -0.01 16.01 -6.79
C ASP A 30 1.52 15.93 -6.66
N PHE A 31 2.01 15.05 -5.78
CA PHE A 31 3.44 14.80 -5.64
C PHE A 31 4.04 14.14 -6.90
N PHE A 32 3.33 13.22 -7.55
CA PHE A 32 3.80 12.61 -8.80
C PHE A 32 3.87 13.63 -9.94
N GLU A 33 2.91 14.54 -10.05
CA GLU A 33 2.98 15.64 -11.02
C GLU A 33 4.14 16.59 -10.73
N TYR A 34 4.43 16.84 -9.45
CA TYR A 34 5.61 17.60 -9.05
C TYR A 34 6.90 16.91 -9.49
N MET A 35 7.00 15.58 -9.31
CA MET A 35 8.15 14.80 -9.79
C MET A 35 8.29 14.88 -11.31
N GLU A 36 7.17 14.79 -12.04
CA GLU A 36 7.15 14.88 -13.51
C GLU A 36 7.68 16.21 -14.02
N ARG A 37 7.24 17.33 -13.43
CA ARG A 37 7.74 18.68 -13.76
C ARG A 37 9.24 18.82 -13.50
N ASN A 38 9.81 17.99 -12.63
CA ASN A 38 11.22 18.01 -12.24
C ASN A 38 11.99 16.77 -12.70
N LYS A 39 11.48 15.99 -13.66
CA LYS A 39 12.06 14.68 -14.04
C LYS A 39 13.53 14.72 -14.46
N GLY A 40 14.00 15.86 -14.99
CA GLY A 40 15.39 16.04 -15.41
C GLY A 40 16.41 15.75 -14.29
N VAL A 41 16.07 16.04 -13.03
CA VAL A 41 16.97 15.78 -11.88
C VAL A 41 16.75 14.40 -11.24
N LEU A 42 15.79 13.63 -11.75
CA LEU A 42 15.44 12.30 -11.25
C LEU A 42 15.97 11.18 -12.15
N SER A 43 16.36 11.50 -13.38
CA SER A 43 16.82 10.53 -14.38
C SER A 43 17.92 9.60 -13.83
N GLY A 44 17.79 8.30 -14.09
CA GLY A 44 18.70 7.25 -13.64
C GLY A 44 18.56 6.85 -12.16
N LYS A 45 17.87 7.63 -11.32
CA LYS A 45 17.71 7.29 -9.90
C LYS A 45 16.84 6.04 -9.73
N PRO A 46 17.22 5.09 -8.87
CA PRO A 46 16.38 3.94 -8.54
C PRO A 46 15.11 4.36 -7.79
N ILE A 47 13.97 3.78 -8.17
CA ILE A 47 12.68 3.99 -7.50
C ILE A 47 11.90 2.70 -7.29
N SER A 48 11.28 2.59 -6.11
CA SER A 48 10.39 1.50 -5.73
C SER A 48 9.12 2.00 -5.06
N PHE A 49 8.10 1.15 -5.04
CA PHE A 49 6.81 1.48 -4.46
C PHE A 49 6.30 0.40 -3.49
N ILE A 50 5.63 0.83 -2.44
CA ILE A 50 4.79 -0.04 -1.61
C ILE A 50 3.38 0.53 -1.64
N ILE A 51 2.47 -0.23 -2.24
CA ILE A 51 1.05 0.11 -2.35
C ILE A 51 0.32 -0.71 -1.31
N HIS A 52 -0.26 -0.07 -0.30
CA HIS A 52 -1.01 -0.79 0.72
C HIS A 52 -2.51 -0.48 0.65
N SER A 53 -3.35 -1.39 1.09
CA SER A 53 -4.81 -1.25 0.98
C SER A 53 -5.51 -1.79 2.22
N GLY A 54 -6.73 -1.31 2.47
CA GLY A 54 -7.66 -1.97 3.41
C GLY A 54 -8.19 -3.29 2.83
N PHE A 55 -8.33 -3.37 1.50
CA PHE A 55 -8.70 -4.61 0.82
C PHE A 55 -7.61 -5.68 1.00
N PRO A 56 -7.97 -6.92 1.37
CA PRO A 56 -7.00 -8.01 1.49
C PRO A 56 -6.45 -8.48 0.13
N GLU A 57 -7.19 -8.31 -0.96
CA GLU A 57 -6.83 -8.79 -2.29
C GLU A 57 -5.81 -7.88 -2.99
N ALA A 58 -4.71 -8.46 -3.46
CA ALA A 58 -3.75 -7.70 -4.25
C ALA A 58 -4.28 -7.28 -5.62
N CYS A 59 -5.28 -7.97 -6.18
CA CYS A 59 -5.86 -7.63 -7.48
C CYS A 59 -6.35 -6.17 -7.54
N GLN A 60 -6.87 -5.64 -6.42
CA GLN A 60 -7.35 -4.26 -6.30
C GLN A 60 -6.24 -3.22 -6.57
N SER A 61 -4.98 -3.57 -6.31
CA SER A 61 -3.84 -2.67 -6.48
C SER A 61 -3.03 -2.92 -7.76
N ARG A 62 -3.38 -3.94 -8.56
CA ARG A 62 -2.58 -4.32 -9.75
C ARG A 62 -2.54 -3.22 -10.81
N ASN A 63 -3.62 -2.47 -10.99
CA ASN A 63 -3.66 -1.39 -11.97
C ASN A 63 -2.76 -0.23 -11.56
N VAL A 64 -2.85 0.23 -10.31
CA VAL A 64 -1.96 1.29 -9.81
C VAL A 64 -0.50 0.84 -9.77
N MET A 65 -0.22 -0.44 -9.54
CA MET A 65 1.12 -1.02 -9.64
C MET A 65 1.70 -0.97 -11.06
N LYS A 66 0.88 -1.23 -12.09
CA LYS A 66 1.31 -1.06 -13.49
C LYS A 66 1.55 0.42 -13.82
N TYR A 67 0.71 1.30 -13.27
CA TYR A 67 0.90 2.74 -13.41
C TYR A 67 2.23 3.21 -12.80
N THR A 68 2.64 2.73 -11.62
CA THR A 68 3.92 3.15 -11.01
C THR A 68 5.14 2.71 -11.83
N GLU A 69 5.09 1.53 -12.45
CA GLU A 69 6.11 1.09 -13.40
C GLU A 69 6.19 2.02 -14.62
N TYR A 70 5.04 2.30 -15.25
CA TYR A 70 4.96 3.22 -16.39
C TYR A 70 5.48 4.62 -16.02
N PHE A 71 5.02 5.14 -14.89
CA PHE A 71 5.39 6.45 -14.38
C PHE A 71 6.90 6.55 -14.11
N SER A 72 7.52 5.50 -13.55
CA SER A 72 8.97 5.46 -13.34
C SER A 72 9.75 5.62 -14.65
N LYS A 73 9.29 4.94 -15.72
CA LYS A 73 9.86 5.06 -17.06
C LYS A 73 9.66 6.46 -17.63
N LEU A 74 8.48 7.06 -17.45
CA LEU A 74 8.17 8.43 -17.88
C LEU A 74 9.11 9.47 -17.23
N LEU A 75 9.49 9.26 -15.96
CA LEU A 75 10.44 10.10 -15.25
C LEU A 75 11.91 9.86 -15.62
N GLY A 76 12.21 8.83 -16.43
CA GLY A 76 13.58 8.39 -16.70
C GLY A 76 14.25 7.71 -15.51
N MET A 77 13.50 7.29 -14.50
CA MET A 77 14.01 6.62 -13.30
C MET A 77 14.16 5.11 -13.51
N LYS A 78 15.06 4.47 -12.76
CA LYS A 78 15.24 3.01 -12.80
C LYS A 78 14.20 2.33 -11.89
N TYR A 79 13.18 1.73 -12.48
CA TYR A 79 12.15 1.01 -11.73
C TYR A 79 12.72 -0.27 -11.10
N MET A 80 12.75 -0.32 -9.76
CA MET A 80 13.27 -1.46 -8.99
C MET A 80 12.18 -2.43 -8.52
N GLY A 81 10.92 -2.05 -8.69
CA GLY A 81 9.75 -2.89 -8.45
C GLY A 81 8.70 -2.21 -7.56
N SER A 82 7.61 -2.94 -7.35
CA SER A 82 6.54 -2.55 -6.45
C SER A 82 6.10 -3.74 -5.61
N ILE A 83 5.64 -3.47 -4.39
CA ILE A 83 5.02 -4.45 -3.48
C ILE A 83 3.58 -4.02 -3.23
N ILE A 84 2.65 -4.98 -3.23
CA ILE A 84 1.27 -4.74 -2.82
C ILE A 84 1.07 -5.34 -1.43
N MET A 85 0.51 -4.57 -0.50
CA MET A 85 0.16 -5.01 0.84
C MET A 85 -1.33 -4.86 1.11
N GLY A 86 -2.08 -5.93 0.89
CA GLY A 86 -3.50 -5.98 1.26
C GLY A 86 -3.71 -6.13 2.78
N GLY A 87 -4.87 -5.66 3.25
CA GLY A 87 -5.32 -5.81 4.64
C GLY A 87 -4.50 -5.01 5.65
N SER A 88 -3.92 -3.89 5.25
CA SER A 88 -3.05 -3.06 6.10
C SER A 88 -3.78 -2.46 7.32
N GLU A 89 -5.10 -2.26 7.26
CA GLU A 89 -5.91 -1.80 8.41
C GLU A 89 -5.80 -2.75 9.61
N ALA A 90 -5.76 -4.06 9.33
CA ALA A 90 -5.71 -5.08 10.37
C ALA A 90 -4.41 -5.04 11.19
N LEU A 91 -3.32 -4.43 10.68
CA LEU A 91 -2.08 -4.24 11.44
C LEU A 91 -2.30 -3.42 12.72
N SER A 92 -3.24 -2.47 12.70
CA SER A 92 -3.53 -1.60 13.84
C SER A 92 -4.43 -2.27 14.89
N ALA A 93 -5.17 -3.32 14.50
CA ALA A 93 -6.24 -3.91 15.30
C ALA A 93 -5.96 -5.34 15.75
N ALA A 94 -5.11 -6.09 15.04
CA ALA A 94 -4.80 -7.48 15.35
C ALA A 94 -3.40 -7.63 15.99
N PRO A 95 -3.17 -8.68 16.79
CA PRO A 95 -1.88 -8.94 17.40
C PRO A 95 -0.77 -9.11 16.35
N GLU A 96 0.43 -8.62 16.65
CA GLU A 96 1.62 -8.72 15.79
C GLU A 96 1.92 -10.17 15.36
N SER A 97 1.58 -11.15 16.21
CA SER A 97 1.72 -12.57 15.91
C SER A 97 1.06 -13.01 14.61
N MET A 98 -0.05 -12.37 14.23
CA MET A 98 -0.79 -12.64 12.99
C MET A 98 -0.04 -12.14 11.75
N PHE A 99 0.88 -11.19 11.91
CA PHE A 99 1.63 -10.57 10.83
C PHE A 99 3.11 -10.91 10.82
N ARG A 100 3.60 -11.76 11.75
CA ARG A 100 5.03 -12.13 11.86
C ARG A 100 5.69 -12.41 10.51
N LYS A 101 5.07 -13.24 9.66
CA LYS A 101 5.62 -13.55 8.32
C LYS A 101 5.75 -12.33 7.42
N LYS A 102 4.76 -11.43 7.41
CA LYS A 102 4.81 -10.17 6.64
C LYS A 102 5.84 -9.22 7.23
N ILE A 103 5.95 -9.13 8.56
CA ILE A 103 6.93 -8.29 9.25
C ILE A 103 8.36 -8.75 8.93
N GLU A 104 8.64 -10.04 9.00
CA GLU A 104 9.94 -10.59 8.62
C GLU A 104 10.24 -10.36 7.14
N ALA A 105 9.26 -10.53 6.25
CA ALA A 105 9.42 -10.19 4.83
C ALA A 105 9.74 -8.70 4.61
N PHE A 106 9.10 -7.78 5.34
CA PHE A 106 9.44 -6.35 5.25
C PHE A 106 10.83 -6.03 5.79
N LYS A 107 11.27 -6.70 6.86
CA LYS A 107 12.65 -6.57 7.36
C LYS A 107 13.66 -7.04 6.33
N SER A 108 13.38 -8.18 5.68
CA SER A 108 14.20 -8.73 4.60
C SER A 108 14.29 -7.78 3.41
N ILE A 109 13.16 -7.22 2.97
CA ILE A 109 13.10 -6.17 1.94
C ILE A 109 13.94 -4.95 2.33
N GLY A 110 13.83 -4.46 3.57
CA GLY A 110 14.62 -3.33 4.03
C GLY A 110 16.12 -3.58 3.89
N ARG A 111 16.57 -4.81 4.22
CA ARG A 111 17.96 -5.24 4.03
C ARG A 111 18.34 -5.32 2.54
N SER A 112 17.48 -5.93 1.72
CA SER A 112 17.70 -6.09 0.28
C SER A 112 17.81 -4.74 -0.45
N ILE A 113 16.97 -3.76 -0.09
CA ILE A 113 17.09 -2.39 -0.61
C ILE A 113 18.40 -1.75 -0.17
N TYR A 114 18.79 -1.93 1.10
CA TYR A 114 20.02 -1.33 1.61
C TYR A 114 21.25 -1.86 0.87
N GLU A 115 21.37 -3.19 0.75
CA GLU A 115 22.52 -3.88 0.18
C GLU A 115 22.56 -3.86 -1.35
N TYR A 116 21.42 -4.12 -2.01
CA TYR A 116 21.37 -4.38 -3.45
C TYR A 116 20.48 -3.39 -4.23
N LYS A 117 19.81 -2.45 -3.54
CA LYS A 117 18.83 -1.54 -4.14
C LYS A 117 17.68 -2.27 -4.86
N GLU A 118 17.41 -3.51 -4.45
CA GLU A 118 16.42 -4.37 -5.08
C GLU A 118 15.45 -4.92 -4.04
N PHE A 119 14.34 -5.44 -4.54
CA PHE A 119 13.37 -6.16 -3.73
C PHE A 119 13.52 -7.65 -3.99
N GLU A 120 13.69 -8.43 -2.93
CA GLU A 120 13.73 -9.88 -3.02
C GLU A 120 12.40 -10.46 -3.55
N ALA A 121 12.47 -11.30 -4.59
CA ALA A 121 11.28 -11.80 -5.29
C ALA A 121 10.36 -12.64 -4.40
N ALA A 122 10.94 -13.42 -3.47
CA ALA A 122 10.19 -14.23 -2.53
C ALA A 122 9.33 -13.36 -1.59
N ASP A 123 9.89 -12.25 -1.08
CA ASP A 123 9.18 -11.35 -0.17
C ASP A 123 8.03 -10.61 -0.84
N LYS A 124 8.20 -10.21 -2.11
CA LYS A 124 7.10 -9.61 -2.91
C LYS A 124 5.89 -10.54 -2.93
N ILE A 125 6.11 -11.84 -3.14
CA ILE A 125 5.05 -12.85 -3.23
C ILE A 125 4.39 -13.06 -1.87
N ILE A 126 5.16 -13.10 -0.78
CA ILE A 126 4.63 -13.28 0.57
C ILE A 126 3.72 -12.11 0.95
N ILE A 127 4.15 -10.88 0.68
CA ILE A 127 3.42 -9.68 1.10
C ILE A 127 2.19 -9.44 0.22
N SER A 128 2.29 -9.74 -1.08
CA SER A 128 1.21 -9.52 -2.06
C SER A 128 0.13 -10.61 -2.06
N LYS A 129 0.18 -11.61 -1.17
CA LYS A 129 -0.89 -12.61 -1.05
C LYS A 129 -1.98 -12.15 -0.07
N PRO A 130 -3.26 -12.50 -0.33
CA PRO A 130 -3.76 -13.24 -1.51
C PRO A 130 -4.03 -12.35 -2.74
N GLU A 131 -4.05 -12.94 -3.95
CA GLU A 131 -4.42 -12.20 -5.17
C GLU A 131 -5.92 -11.89 -5.20
N THR A 132 -6.75 -12.87 -4.84
CA THR A 132 -8.19 -12.77 -4.68
C THR A 132 -8.58 -13.47 -3.38
N LEU A 133 -9.71 -13.09 -2.78
CA LEU A 133 -10.17 -13.77 -1.57
C LEU A 133 -10.46 -15.25 -1.84
N PRO A 134 -9.93 -16.17 -1.03
CA PRO A 134 -10.30 -17.58 -1.09
C PRO A 134 -11.80 -17.77 -0.87
N SER A 135 -12.44 -18.72 -1.57
CA SER A 135 -13.89 -18.97 -1.48
C SER A 135 -14.38 -19.20 -0.05
N ILE A 136 -13.55 -19.84 0.79
CA ILE A 136 -13.87 -20.05 2.21
C ILE A 136 -13.93 -18.74 3.00
N GLN A 137 -13.04 -17.78 2.70
CA GLN A 137 -13.07 -16.46 3.33
C GLN A 137 -14.28 -15.65 2.84
N ILE A 138 -14.62 -15.74 1.55
CA ILE A 138 -15.83 -15.13 1.00
C ILE A 138 -17.08 -15.69 1.71
N PHE A 139 -17.15 -17.00 1.90
CA PHE A 139 -18.24 -17.66 2.62
C PHE A 139 -18.37 -17.12 4.05
N VAL A 140 -17.25 -17.08 4.79
CA VAL A 140 -17.21 -16.52 6.15
C VAL A 140 -17.67 -15.07 6.20
N LEU A 141 -17.18 -14.22 5.30
CA LEU A 141 -17.55 -12.80 5.25
C LEU A 141 -19.04 -12.61 4.92
N LYS A 142 -19.59 -13.41 3.99
CA LYS A 142 -21.00 -13.33 3.57
C LYS A 142 -21.96 -13.83 4.64
N HIS A 143 -21.62 -14.90 5.35
CA HIS A 143 -22.59 -15.59 6.20
C HIS A 143 -22.40 -15.36 7.70
N LEU A 144 -21.20 -14.96 8.16
CA LEU A 144 -20.90 -14.86 9.60
C LEU A 144 -20.87 -13.41 10.13
N ASN A 145 -21.21 -12.40 9.32
CA ASN A 145 -21.27 -10.98 9.71
C ASN A 145 -20.00 -10.45 10.42
N VAL A 146 -18.86 -11.12 10.23
CA VAL A 146 -17.61 -10.81 10.93
C VAL A 146 -17.00 -9.47 10.49
N SER A 147 -17.36 -8.97 9.31
CA SER A 147 -16.91 -7.69 8.76
C SER A 147 -17.30 -6.48 9.63
N ASN A 148 -18.42 -6.57 10.35
CA ASN A 148 -18.91 -5.47 11.18
C ASN A 148 -18.42 -5.52 12.63
N LEU A 149 -17.76 -6.59 13.08
CA LEU A 149 -17.39 -6.75 14.48
C LEU A 149 -16.46 -5.63 14.96
N PHE A 150 -15.44 -5.32 14.16
CA PHE A 150 -14.50 -4.24 14.44
C PHE A 150 -15.22 -2.88 14.53
N TRP A 151 -15.98 -2.52 13.50
CA TRP A 151 -16.75 -1.27 13.45
C TRP A 151 -17.76 -1.17 14.59
N ASN A 152 -18.46 -2.26 14.91
CA ASN A 152 -19.40 -2.31 16.03
C ASN A 152 -18.72 -2.08 17.38
N SER A 153 -17.52 -2.62 17.58
CA SER A 153 -16.72 -2.37 18.79
C SER A 153 -16.34 -0.90 18.90
N THR A 154 -15.82 -0.32 17.82
CA THR A 154 -15.47 1.10 17.74
C THR A 154 -16.69 2.01 18.00
N LEU A 155 -17.84 1.70 17.41
CA LEU A 155 -19.07 2.44 17.63
C LEU A 155 -19.57 2.35 19.07
N LYS A 156 -19.47 1.18 19.72
CA LYS A 156 -19.83 1.01 21.13
C LYS A 156 -18.90 1.83 22.04
N LYS A 157 -17.58 1.76 21.81
CA LYS A 157 -16.57 2.53 22.56
C LYS A 157 -16.82 4.05 22.48
N ASN A 158 -17.36 4.52 21.36
CA ASN A 158 -17.64 5.94 21.12
C ASN A 158 -19.12 6.33 21.34
N ASN A 159 -19.93 5.50 22.02
CA ASN A 159 -21.36 5.76 22.29
C ASN A 159 -22.20 6.04 21.04
N ALA A 160 -21.77 5.55 19.88
CA ALA A 160 -22.39 5.80 18.56
C ALA A 160 -23.12 4.57 17.99
N PHE A 161 -23.14 3.44 18.70
CA PHE A 161 -23.72 2.19 18.18
C PHE A 161 -25.22 2.28 17.80
N LYS A 162 -26.00 3.09 18.54
CA LYS A 162 -27.41 3.34 18.21
C LYS A 162 -27.58 4.14 16.91
N LYS A 163 -26.57 4.93 16.53
CA LYS A 163 -26.52 5.79 15.33
C LYS A 163 -25.94 5.12 14.09
N ARG A 164 -25.66 3.81 14.14
CA ARG A 164 -24.94 3.08 13.08
C ARG A 164 -25.65 3.03 11.71
N PHE A 165 -26.92 3.43 11.68
CA PHE A 165 -27.73 3.51 10.47
C PHE A 165 -28.17 4.95 10.15
N ASP A 166 -27.67 5.94 10.88
CA ASP A 166 -27.93 7.35 10.59
C ASP A 166 -27.37 7.67 9.19
N LYS A 167 -28.10 8.49 8.44
CA LYS A 167 -27.75 8.89 7.07
C LYS A 167 -27.54 10.41 7.04
N PRO A 168 -26.38 10.92 7.48
CA PRO A 168 -26.17 12.36 7.70
C PRO A 168 -26.19 13.22 6.43
N TYR A 169 -26.13 12.58 5.25
CA TYR A 169 -26.18 13.23 3.95
C TYR A 169 -27.51 13.02 3.20
N LEU A 170 -28.51 12.42 3.86
CA LEU A 170 -29.89 12.31 3.35
C LEU A 170 -30.85 13.14 4.19
#